data_AF-A0A537HLZ5-F1
#
_entry.id   AF-A0A537HLZ5-F1
#
_cell.length_a   1.000
_cell.length_b   1.000
_cell.length_c   1.000
_cell.angle_alpha   90.00
_cell.angle_beta   90.00
_cell.angle_gamma   90.00
#
_symmetry.space_group_name_H-M   'P 1'
#
loop_
_entity.id
_entity.type
_entity.pdbx_description
1 polymer ?
#
loop_
_entity_poly.entity_id
_entity_poly.type
_entity_poly.pdbx_seq_one_letter_code
_entity_poly.pdbx_strand_id
1 'polypeptide(L)'
;MLQKNHWTLSSQPGRRIKQDRIGIYLDAILRHLEGFDPDLFKRLTVIVDVGNGVSSLTTPILLGRLGCRVVVINGNIDGNFPGRQSEPRPENLNTLSKAVLQENADLGIAHDGDGDRAIFVDEIGTIHWGDRSFALVEDMILAEKPGSKIVTPLNSSMAVKEIADKRKGHVILTKVGSIYVSRTMLKENAILGGEENGGIFYAPHHSVRDGTMAAALVLRAIVKNGQSLSKIMSKLPSYHMSKEKVLCGNSGECERAMQRLSEKIKDKVSSTMDGIKVQVDGRGWVLIRPSGTEPLIRIYAEGKTESDVKGLIGKYKPLVVESLNG
;
A
#
# COMPACT_ATOMS: atom_id res chain seq x y z
N MET A 1 -2.16 25.20 3.30
CA MET A 1 -1.99 26.62 2.94
C MET A 1 -0.49 26.91 2.94
N LEU A 2 0.15 26.97 1.77
CA LEU A 2 1.54 27.42 1.66
C LEU A 2 1.58 28.87 2.14
N GLN A 3 2.38 29.19 3.17
CA GLN A 3 2.51 30.56 3.65
C GLN A 3 3.10 31.42 2.52
N LYS A 4 2.27 32.26 1.90
CA LYS A 4 2.60 33.09 0.74
C LYS A 4 3.56 34.26 1.04
N ASN A 5 3.94 34.50 2.30
CA ASN A 5 4.32 35.85 2.72
C ASN A 5 5.83 36.12 2.85
N HIS A 6 6.73 35.19 2.49
CA HIS A 6 8.18 35.41 2.63
C HIS A 6 8.94 34.90 1.39
N TRP A 7 8.60 35.44 0.21
CA TRP A 7 9.40 35.20 -1.00
C TRP A 7 10.29 36.41 -1.25
N THR A 8 11.60 36.24 -1.12
CA THR A 8 12.58 37.21 -1.62
C THR A 8 12.72 36.99 -3.12
N LEU A 9 12.42 38.01 -3.94
CA LEU A 9 12.66 37.92 -5.38
C LEU A 9 14.17 37.77 -5.61
N SER A 10 14.59 36.69 -6.25
CA SER A 10 15.97 36.52 -6.67
C SER A 10 16.31 37.57 -7.73
N SER A 11 17.41 38.30 -7.55
CA SER A 11 18.01 39.16 -8.57
C SER A 11 18.72 38.35 -9.68
N GLN A 12 18.89 37.04 -9.47
CA GLN A 12 19.49 36.10 -10.41
C GLN A 12 18.38 35.28 -11.10
N PRO A 13 18.36 35.21 -12.44
CA PRO A 13 17.47 34.31 -13.18
C PRO A 13 17.68 32.85 -12.76
N GLY A 14 16.59 32.08 -12.72
CA GLY A 14 16.67 30.64 -12.47
C GLY A 14 17.45 29.90 -13.56
N ARG A 15 18.11 28.80 -13.20
CA ARG A 15 18.83 27.92 -14.14
C ARG A 15 18.11 26.58 -14.31
N ARG A 16 18.03 26.08 -15.54
CA ARG A 16 17.59 24.71 -15.86
C ARG A 16 18.80 23.83 -16.14
N ILE A 17 18.87 22.66 -15.52
CA ILE A 17 19.92 21.66 -15.74
C ILE A 17 19.24 20.33 -16.10
N LYS A 18 19.68 19.68 -17.18
CA LYS A 18 19.24 18.33 -17.55
C LYS A 18 20.16 17.31 -16.88
N GLN A 19 19.58 16.39 -16.11
CA GLN A 19 20.31 15.33 -15.42
C GLN A 19 19.53 14.02 -15.56
N ASP A 20 20.24 12.91 -15.68
CA ASP A 20 19.63 11.59 -15.56
C ASP A 20 19.32 11.32 -14.08
N ARG A 21 18.05 11.42 -13.73
CA ARG A 21 17.56 11.13 -12.38
C ARG A 21 17.12 9.68 -12.24
N ILE A 22 16.79 9.01 -13.35
CA ILE A 22 16.33 7.62 -13.36
C ILE A 22 17.50 6.69 -13.06
N GLY A 23 18.64 6.89 -13.71
CA GLY A 23 19.85 6.10 -13.43
C GLY A 23 20.26 6.18 -11.95
N ILE A 24 20.37 7.39 -11.41
CA ILE A 24 20.73 7.64 -10.00
C ILE A 24 19.74 6.94 -9.04
N TYR A 25 18.46 7.01 -9.35
CA TYR A 25 17.40 6.39 -8.56
C TYR A 25 17.51 4.86 -8.57
N LEU A 26 17.65 4.26 -9.75
CA LEU A 26 17.79 2.81 -9.91
C LEU A 26 19.06 2.28 -9.23
N ASP A 27 20.18 2.99 -9.37
CA ASP A 27 21.43 2.63 -8.68
C ASP A 27 21.26 2.69 -7.16
N ALA A 28 20.51 3.67 -6.65
CA ALA A 28 20.21 3.77 -5.24
C ALA A 28 19.35 2.61 -4.72
N ILE A 29 18.40 2.09 -5.52
CA ILE A 29 17.63 0.89 -5.18
C ILE A 29 18.52 -0.36 -5.20
N LEU A 30 19.35 -0.52 -6.23
CA LEU A 30 20.23 -1.69 -6.38
C LEU A 30 21.19 -1.85 -5.20
N ARG A 31 21.66 -0.75 -4.61
CA ARG A 31 22.48 -0.79 -3.39
C ARG A 31 21.81 -1.50 -2.21
N HIS A 32 20.48 -1.53 -2.14
CA HIS A 32 19.76 -2.26 -1.10
C HIS A 32 19.65 -3.77 -1.35
N LEU A 33 20.11 -4.23 -2.51
CA LEU A 33 20.20 -5.63 -2.91
C LEU A 33 21.65 -6.13 -3.00
N GLU A 34 22.63 -5.28 -2.69
CA GLU A 34 24.04 -5.69 -2.59
C GLU A 34 24.21 -6.79 -1.54
N GLY A 35 25.07 -7.76 -1.84
CA GLY A 35 25.32 -8.93 -0.99
C GLY A 35 24.43 -10.14 -1.26
N PHE A 36 23.42 -10.02 -2.12
CA PHE A 36 22.69 -11.17 -2.66
C PHE A 36 23.43 -11.75 -3.87
N ASP A 37 23.40 -13.07 -4.02
CA ASP A 37 23.90 -13.75 -5.21
C ASP A 37 23.06 -13.33 -6.44
N PRO A 38 23.67 -12.68 -7.46
CA PRO A 38 22.97 -12.27 -8.67
C PRO A 38 22.26 -13.42 -9.39
N ASP A 39 22.78 -14.65 -9.29
CA ASP A 39 22.20 -15.81 -9.96
C ASP A 39 20.84 -16.22 -9.37
N LEU A 40 20.51 -15.77 -8.15
CA LEU A 40 19.18 -15.99 -7.58
C LEU A 40 18.12 -15.12 -8.27
N PHE A 41 18.45 -13.89 -8.67
CA PHE A 41 17.52 -13.03 -9.40
C PHE A 41 17.38 -13.45 -10.86
N LYS A 42 18.46 -13.92 -11.50
CA LYS A 42 18.42 -14.38 -12.91
C LYS A 42 17.48 -15.56 -13.16
N ARG A 43 17.16 -16.31 -12.12
CA ARG A 43 16.19 -17.43 -12.18
C ARG A 43 14.75 -16.96 -12.23
N LEU A 44 14.48 -15.70 -11.85
CA LEU A 44 13.14 -15.17 -11.76
C LEU A 44 12.63 -14.71 -13.13
N THR A 45 11.45 -15.20 -13.49
CA THR A 45 10.59 -14.62 -14.51
C THR A 45 9.58 -13.69 -13.85
N VAL A 46 9.51 -12.45 -14.32
CA VAL A 46 8.62 -11.42 -13.77
C VAL A 46 7.76 -10.81 -14.87
N ILE A 47 6.44 -10.79 -14.67
CA ILE A 47 5.53 -10.02 -15.52
C ILE A 47 5.28 -8.66 -14.88
N VAL A 48 5.47 -7.57 -15.62
CA VAL A 48 5.28 -6.20 -15.11
C VAL A 48 4.18 -5.50 -15.86
N ASP A 49 3.10 -5.14 -15.16
CA ASP A 49 2.01 -4.32 -15.65
C ASP A 49 2.15 -2.88 -15.15
N VAL A 50 2.73 -2.03 -15.98
CA VAL A 50 2.91 -0.61 -15.65
C VAL A 50 1.66 0.23 -15.95
N GLY A 51 0.58 -0.38 -16.47
CA GLY A 51 -0.69 0.29 -16.73
C GLY A 51 -0.55 1.55 -17.57
N ASN A 52 0.34 1.58 -18.56
CA ASN A 52 0.67 2.76 -19.38
C ASN A 52 1.24 3.97 -18.60
N GLY A 53 1.64 3.78 -17.35
CA GLY A 53 2.24 4.79 -16.48
C GLY A 53 3.76 4.95 -16.65
N VAL A 54 4.32 5.86 -15.85
CA VAL A 54 5.75 6.22 -15.92
C VAL A 54 6.68 5.15 -15.35
N SER A 55 6.15 4.17 -14.61
CA SER A 55 6.91 3.02 -14.10
C SER A 55 7.54 2.14 -15.19
N SER A 56 7.12 2.32 -16.45
CA SER A 56 7.81 1.76 -17.64
C SER A 56 9.29 2.16 -17.71
N LEU A 57 9.65 3.30 -17.11
CA LEU A 57 11.01 3.83 -17.05
C LEU A 57 11.81 3.34 -15.83
N THR A 58 11.21 2.58 -14.91
CA THR A 58 11.85 2.17 -13.64
C THR A 58 11.84 0.67 -13.43
N THR A 59 10.73 0.07 -12.98
CA THR A 59 10.67 -1.33 -12.53
C THR A 59 11.16 -2.34 -13.57
N PRO A 60 10.74 -2.28 -14.86
CA PRO A 60 11.29 -3.19 -15.87
C PRO A 60 12.81 -3.06 -16.04
N ILE A 61 13.34 -1.84 -15.99
CA ILE A 61 14.78 -1.57 -16.12
C ILE A 61 15.53 -2.09 -14.90
N LEU A 62 15.02 -1.87 -13.68
CA LEU A 62 15.59 -2.40 -12.45
C LEU A 62 15.71 -3.93 -12.52
N LEU A 63 14.61 -4.61 -12.88
CA LEU A 63 14.56 -6.07 -12.98
C LEU A 63 15.50 -6.60 -14.06
N GLY A 64 15.59 -5.91 -15.20
CA GLY A 64 16.56 -6.22 -16.25
C GLY A 64 18.01 -6.08 -15.77
N ARG A 65 18.32 -5.05 -14.98
CA ARG A 65 19.65 -4.88 -14.37
C ARG A 65 19.97 -5.95 -13.33
N LEU A 66 18.97 -6.50 -12.65
CA LEU A 66 19.10 -7.67 -11.77
C LEU A 66 19.23 -8.99 -12.54
N GLY A 67 19.02 -8.99 -13.86
CA GLY A 67 19.12 -10.15 -14.73
C GLY A 67 17.87 -11.03 -14.79
N CYS A 68 16.74 -10.57 -14.25
CA CYS A 68 15.46 -11.30 -14.33
C CYS A 68 15.01 -11.44 -15.80
N ARG A 69 14.24 -12.50 -16.13
CA ARG A 69 13.46 -12.53 -17.36
C ARG A 69 12.23 -11.65 -17.18
N VAL A 70 12.17 -10.51 -17.88
CA VAL A 70 11.09 -9.52 -17.71
C VAL A 70 10.18 -9.53 -18.94
N VAL A 71 8.87 -9.67 -18.71
CA VAL A 71 7.84 -9.43 -19.71
C VAL A 71 7.02 -8.23 -19.26
N VAL A 72 6.89 -7.21 -20.11
CA VAL A 72 6.15 -5.98 -19.78
C VAL A 72 4.81 -5.99 -20.51
N ILE A 73 3.72 -5.79 -19.79
CA ILE A 73 2.40 -5.51 -20.35
C ILE A 73 2.05 -4.04 -20.09
N ASN A 74 1.29 -3.45 -21.02
CA ASN A 74 0.93 -2.02 -20.98
C ASN A 74 2.15 -1.09 -20.87
N GLY A 75 3.28 -1.46 -21.52
CA GLY A 75 4.58 -0.82 -21.36
C GLY A 75 4.76 0.55 -22.04
N ASN A 76 3.89 0.89 -22.99
CA ASN A 76 3.90 2.20 -23.64
C ASN A 76 3.31 3.26 -22.72
N ILE A 77 4.03 4.36 -22.49
CA ILE A 77 3.53 5.49 -21.70
C ILE A 77 2.40 6.17 -22.49
N ASP A 78 1.19 6.15 -21.94
CA ASP A 78 0.01 6.76 -22.55
C ASP A 78 -0.93 7.28 -21.46
N GLY A 79 -1.11 8.61 -21.41
CA GLY A 79 -1.96 9.28 -20.43
C GLY A 79 -3.46 8.99 -20.59
N ASN A 80 -3.87 8.29 -21.67
CA ASN A 80 -5.23 7.80 -21.84
C ASN A 80 -5.48 6.46 -21.13
N PHE A 81 -4.44 5.80 -20.61
CA PHE A 81 -4.53 4.52 -19.89
C PHE A 81 -5.33 3.43 -20.65
N PRO A 82 -5.00 3.11 -21.91
CA PRO A 82 -5.79 2.19 -22.74
C PRO A 82 -5.78 0.73 -22.26
N GLY A 83 -4.73 0.29 -21.53
CA GLY A 83 -4.59 -1.10 -21.09
C GLY A 83 -5.49 -1.46 -19.90
N ARG A 84 -5.59 -0.56 -18.92
CA ARG A 84 -6.49 -0.65 -17.76
C ARG A 84 -6.52 0.70 -17.05
N GLN A 85 -7.48 0.88 -16.13
CA GLN A 85 -7.44 2.01 -15.21
C GLN A 85 -6.09 2.06 -14.47
N SER A 86 -5.59 3.29 -14.29
CA SER A 86 -4.30 3.57 -13.67
C SER A 86 -4.17 2.88 -12.31
N GLU A 87 -5.20 2.91 -11.47
CA GLU A 87 -5.17 2.28 -10.16
C GLU A 87 -5.16 0.72 -10.25
N PRO A 88 -4.13 0.04 -9.68
CA PRO A 88 -3.95 -1.40 -9.79
C PRO A 88 -4.81 -2.18 -8.77
N ARG A 89 -6.13 -1.98 -8.80
CA ARG A 89 -7.09 -2.74 -7.96
C ARG A 89 -7.17 -4.19 -8.39
N PRO A 90 -7.49 -5.18 -7.52
CA PRO A 90 -7.50 -6.58 -7.93
C PRO A 90 -8.45 -6.85 -9.08
N GLU A 91 -9.60 -6.16 -9.12
CA GLU A 91 -10.56 -6.21 -10.23
C GLU A 91 -9.96 -5.79 -11.59
N ASN A 92 -8.92 -4.97 -11.59
CA ASN A 92 -8.24 -4.46 -12.79
C ASN A 92 -7.02 -5.31 -13.21
N LEU A 93 -6.63 -6.34 -12.43
CA LEU A 93 -5.38 -7.08 -12.64
C LEU A 93 -5.58 -8.50 -13.20
N ASN A 94 -6.77 -8.81 -13.71
CA ASN A 94 -7.07 -10.10 -14.34
C ASN A 94 -6.13 -10.42 -15.51
N THR A 95 -5.73 -9.42 -16.30
CA THR A 95 -4.78 -9.60 -17.41
C THR A 95 -3.40 -10.00 -16.90
N LEU A 96 -2.89 -9.32 -15.86
CA LEU A 96 -1.62 -9.66 -15.24
C LEU A 96 -1.64 -11.07 -14.64
N SER A 97 -2.69 -11.42 -13.92
CA SER A 97 -2.87 -12.76 -13.34
C SER A 97 -2.83 -13.87 -14.39
N LYS A 98 -3.54 -13.69 -15.50
CA LYS A 98 -3.50 -14.64 -16.62
C LYS A 98 -2.13 -14.72 -17.27
N ALA A 99 -1.46 -13.58 -17.46
CA ALA A 99 -0.13 -13.54 -18.06
C ALA A 99 0.91 -14.28 -17.20
N VAL A 100 0.84 -14.15 -15.87
CA VAL A 100 1.71 -14.90 -14.94
C VAL A 100 1.53 -16.41 -15.12
N LEU A 101 0.29 -16.88 -15.18
CA LEU A 101 -0.02 -18.31 -15.40
C LEU A 101 0.44 -18.80 -16.78
N GLN A 102 0.20 -18.03 -17.84
CA GLN A 102 0.54 -18.39 -19.21
C GLN A 102 2.06 -18.48 -19.43
N GLU A 103 2.81 -17.56 -18.82
CA GLU A 103 4.27 -17.49 -18.94
C GLU A 103 5.01 -18.38 -17.93
N ASN A 104 4.28 -19.07 -17.03
CA ASN A 104 4.84 -19.76 -15.86
C ASN A 104 5.81 -18.84 -15.09
N ALA A 105 5.40 -17.59 -14.88
CA ALA A 105 6.22 -16.60 -14.19
C ALA A 105 6.23 -16.80 -12.68
N ASP A 106 7.33 -16.42 -12.02
CA ASP A 106 7.48 -16.54 -10.56
C ASP A 106 6.65 -15.48 -9.81
N LEU A 107 6.37 -14.34 -10.44
CA LEU A 107 5.48 -13.31 -9.94
C LEU A 107 5.04 -12.31 -11.03
N GLY A 108 3.95 -11.61 -10.75
CA GLY A 108 3.51 -10.41 -11.43
C GLY A 108 3.64 -9.17 -10.55
N ILE A 109 3.93 -8.01 -11.15
CA ILE A 109 4.00 -6.71 -10.46
C ILE A 109 3.17 -5.68 -11.24
N ALA A 110 2.23 -5.03 -10.57
CA ALA A 110 1.41 -3.96 -11.13
C ALA A 110 1.70 -2.62 -10.46
N HIS A 111 1.85 -1.56 -11.26
CA HIS A 111 2.00 -0.19 -10.77
C HIS A 111 0.78 0.68 -11.05
N ASP A 112 0.65 1.77 -10.32
CA ASP A 112 -0.21 2.88 -10.72
C ASP A 112 0.53 3.89 -11.62
N GLY A 113 -0.19 4.92 -12.05
CA GLY A 113 0.23 5.81 -13.12
C GLY A 113 1.54 6.57 -12.85
N ASP A 114 1.77 7.01 -11.61
CA ASP A 114 3.00 7.68 -11.18
C ASP A 114 4.02 6.73 -10.52
N GLY A 115 3.63 5.48 -10.23
CA GLY A 115 4.53 4.41 -9.83
C GLY A 115 4.85 4.35 -8.34
N ASP A 116 4.13 5.08 -7.50
CA ASP A 116 4.38 5.07 -6.07
C ASP A 116 3.76 3.84 -5.36
N ARG A 117 2.82 3.14 -6.00
CA ARG A 117 2.26 1.88 -5.51
C ARG A 117 2.70 0.66 -6.32
N ALA A 118 2.76 -0.49 -5.65
CA ALA A 118 2.96 -1.79 -6.28
C ALA A 118 2.01 -2.85 -5.70
N ILE A 119 1.35 -3.60 -6.57
CA ILE A 119 0.50 -4.75 -6.25
C ILE A 119 1.11 -5.99 -6.89
N PHE A 120 1.03 -7.13 -6.20
CA PHE A 120 1.77 -8.33 -6.58
C PHE A 120 0.82 -9.47 -6.90
N VAL A 121 1.22 -10.29 -7.86
CA VAL A 121 0.55 -11.54 -8.21
C VAL A 121 1.53 -12.67 -8.01
N ASP A 122 1.12 -13.75 -7.34
CA ASP A 122 1.97 -14.93 -7.17
C ASP A 122 1.94 -15.87 -8.38
N GLU A 123 2.81 -16.88 -8.35
CA GLU A 123 3.02 -17.82 -9.45
C GLU A 123 1.80 -18.67 -9.79
N ILE A 124 0.79 -18.72 -8.90
CA ILE A 124 -0.49 -19.41 -9.12
C ILE A 124 -1.60 -18.43 -9.54
N GLY A 125 -1.26 -17.18 -9.84
CA GLY A 125 -2.18 -16.17 -10.35
C GLY A 125 -3.00 -15.46 -9.27
N THR A 126 -2.71 -15.66 -7.98
CA THR A 126 -3.42 -14.97 -6.89
C THR A 126 -2.96 -13.53 -6.78
N ILE A 127 -3.90 -12.60 -6.87
CA ILE A 127 -3.63 -11.17 -6.71
C ILE A 127 -3.62 -10.84 -5.22
N HIS A 128 -2.48 -10.36 -4.72
CA HIS A 128 -2.28 -9.99 -3.32
C HIS A 128 -2.47 -8.49 -3.15
N TRP A 129 -3.44 -8.10 -2.32
CA TRP A 129 -3.66 -6.69 -2.00
C TRP A 129 -2.48 -6.08 -1.22
N GLY A 130 -2.43 -4.75 -1.15
CA GLY A 130 -1.23 -4.04 -0.71
C GLY A 130 -0.81 -4.29 0.74
N ASP A 131 -1.78 -4.59 1.61
CA ASP A 131 -1.54 -5.04 2.98
C ASP A 131 -0.81 -6.38 3.05
N ARG A 132 -1.06 -7.31 2.12
CA ARG A 132 -0.38 -8.61 2.03
C ARG A 132 1.07 -8.48 1.60
N SER A 133 1.36 -7.64 0.60
CA SER A 133 2.74 -7.36 0.20
C SER A 133 3.50 -6.57 1.27
N PHE A 134 2.82 -5.64 1.95
CA PHE A 134 3.39 -4.94 3.09
C PHE A 134 3.73 -5.89 4.24
N ALA A 135 2.82 -6.80 4.61
CA ALA A 135 3.03 -7.83 5.62
C ALA A 135 4.26 -8.71 5.31
N LEU A 136 4.45 -9.09 4.04
CA LEU A 136 5.64 -9.84 3.61
C LEU A 136 6.93 -9.06 3.86
N VAL A 137 6.97 -7.79 3.45
CA VAL A 137 8.15 -6.94 3.62
C VAL A 137 8.40 -6.65 5.11
N GLU A 138 7.35 -6.41 5.89
CA GLU A 138 7.42 -6.21 7.33
C GLU A 138 8.02 -7.43 8.04
N ASP A 139 7.53 -8.64 7.74
CA ASP A 139 8.03 -9.88 8.36
C ASP A 139 9.53 -10.06 8.08
N MET A 140 9.96 -9.84 6.83
CA MET A 140 11.38 -9.91 6.45
C MET A 140 12.22 -8.86 7.20
N ILE A 141 11.79 -7.59 7.21
CA ILE A 141 12.55 -6.49 7.80
C ILE A 141 12.64 -6.63 9.32
N LEU A 142 11.54 -7.00 10.00
CA LEU A 142 11.55 -7.20 11.45
C LEU A 142 12.28 -8.48 11.86
N ALA A 143 12.33 -9.51 11.01
CA ALA A 143 13.20 -10.66 11.25
C ALA A 143 14.69 -10.29 11.26
N GLU A 144 15.09 -9.31 10.43
CA GLU A 144 16.47 -8.80 10.38
C GLU A 144 16.77 -7.77 11.46
N LYS A 145 15.78 -6.93 11.79
CA LYS A 145 15.91 -5.81 12.72
C LYS A 145 14.77 -5.81 13.74
N PRO A 146 14.75 -6.77 14.68
CA PRO A 146 13.78 -6.78 15.78
C PRO A 146 13.83 -5.46 16.57
N GLY A 147 12.70 -5.02 17.13
CA GLY A 147 12.59 -3.75 17.85
C GLY A 147 12.35 -2.53 16.95
N SER A 148 12.38 -2.68 15.62
CA SER A 148 12.17 -1.55 14.72
C SER A 148 10.72 -1.05 14.76
N LYS A 149 10.55 0.25 14.49
CA LYS A 149 9.24 0.90 14.39
C LYS A 149 8.67 0.76 12.98
N ILE A 150 7.38 0.46 12.90
CA ILE A 150 6.57 0.32 11.69
C ILE A 150 5.45 1.36 11.73
N VAL A 151 5.30 2.15 10.68
CA VAL A 151 4.26 3.20 10.63
C VAL A 151 3.19 2.83 9.63
N THR A 152 1.93 2.82 10.06
CA THR A 152 0.82 2.47 9.16
C THR A 152 -0.46 3.18 9.55
N PRO A 153 -1.38 3.48 8.61
CA PRO A 153 -2.65 4.09 8.96
C PRO A 153 -3.61 3.22 9.76
N LEU A 154 -4.65 3.86 10.31
CA LEU A 154 -5.72 3.17 11.04
C LEU A 154 -6.53 2.17 10.21
N ASN A 155 -6.54 2.28 8.89
CA ASN A 155 -7.28 1.37 8.00
C ASN A 155 -6.43 0.19 7.50
N SER A 156 -5.21 0.03 8.01
CA SER A 156 -4.36 -1.11 7.69
C SER A 156 -4.81 -2.38 8.40
N SER A 157 -4.41 -3.51 7.82
CA SER A 157 -4.75 -4.84 8.29
C SER A 157 -4.22 -5.13 9.70
N MET A 158 -4.96 -5.94 10.46
CA MET A 158 -4.51 -6.56 11.71
C MET A 158 -3.24 -7.39 11.52
N ALA A 159 -2.98 -7.90 10.31
CA ALA A 159 -1.75 -8.63 9.97
C ALA A 159 -0.50 -7.85 10.36
N VAL A 160 -0.50 -6.52 10.17
CA VAL A 160 0.65 -5.66 10.51
C VAL A 160 0.98 -5.74 11.99
N LYS A 161 -0.04 -5.59 12.86
CA LYS A 161 0.17 -5.65 14.31
C LYS A 161 0.59 -7.04 14.76
N GLU A 162 -0.01 -8.08 14.19
CA GLU A 162 0.31 -9.47 14.53
C GLU A 162 1.75 -9.84 14.16
N ILE A 163 2.21 -9.43 12.96
CA ILE A 163 3.60 -9.65 12.52
C ILE A 163 4.56 -8.87 13.40
N ALA A 164 4.27 -7.60 13.68
CA ALA A 164 5.08 -6.79 14.58
C ALA A 164 5.21 -7.44 15.95
N ASP A 165 4.11 -7.91 16.56
CA ASP A 165 4.16 -8.57 17.87
C ASP A 165 5.01 -9.85 17.83
N LYS A 166 4.83 -10.68 16.79
CA LYS A 166 5.61 -11.90 16.58
C LYS A 166 7.11 -11.62 16.40
N ARG A 167 7.46 -10.52 15.72
CA ARG A 167 8.85 -10.14 15.39
C ARG A 167 9.43 -9.08 16.33
N LYS A 168 8.76 -8.79 17.44
CA LYS A 168 9.18 -7.77 18.43
C LYS A 168 9.32 -6.36 17.84
N GLY A 169 8.52 -6.00 16.83
CA GLY A 169 8.43 -4.65 16.26
C GLY A 169 7.46 -3.75 17.02
N HIS A 170 7.46 -2.47 16.68
CA HIS A 170 6.59 -1.46 17.30
C HIS A 170 5.74 -0.74 16.25
N VAL A 171 4.43 -1.00 16.23
CA VAL A 171 3.51 -0.34 15.30
C VAL A 171 3.09 1.03 15.81
N ILE A 172 3.19 2.04 14.96
CA ILE A 172 2.72 3.41 15.19
C ILE A 172 1.61 3.70 14.19
N LEU A 173 0.42 3.96 14.71
CA LEU A 173 -0.77 4.24 13.90
C LEU A 173 -0.86 5.72 13.52
N THR A 174 -1.25 6.00 12.29
CA THR A 174 -1.49 7.36 11.78
C THR A 174 -2.91 7.54 11.25
N LYS A 175 -3.28 8.80 10.98
CA LYS A 175 -4.40 9.10 10.07
C LYS A 175 -4.12 8.48 8.69
N VAL A 176 -5.18 8.20 7.94
CA VAL A 176 -5.12 7.68 6.58
C VAL A 176 -4.59 8.74 5.63
N GLY A 177 -3.56 8.37 4.86
CA GLY A 177 -2.91 9.21 3.87
C GLY A 177 -1.39 9.17 3.96
N SER A 178 -0.75 9.00 2.80
CA SER A 178 0.69 8.81 2.65
C SER A 178 1.56 9.88 3.32
N ILE A 179 1.12 11.14 3.33
CA ILE A 179 1.85 12.25 3.95
C ILE A 179 1.95 12.07 5.48
N TYR A 180 0.90 11.54 6.12
CA TYR A 180 0.93 11.28 7.57
C TYR A 180 1.88 10.14 7.90
N VAL A 181 1.90 9.08 7.09
CA VAL A 181 2.85 7.97 7.22
C VAL A 181 4.28 8.49 7.07
N SER A 182 4.59 9.17 5.97
CA SER A 182 5.91 9.72 5.68
C SER A 182 6.45 10.63 6.79
N ARG A 183 5.64 11.60 7.24
CA ARG A 183 6.04 12.53 8.31
C ARG A 183 6.22 11.84 9.65
N THR A 184 5.36 10.87 9.98
CA THR A 184 5.50 10.10 11.21
C THR A 184 6.74 9.21 11.16
N MET A 185 7.06 8.61 10.02
CA MET A 185 8.30 7.83 9.88
C MET A 185 9.54 8.69 10.16
N LEU A 186 9.60 9.89 9.61
CA LEU A 186 10.69 10.83 9.86
C LEU A 186 10.75 11.26 11.32
N LYS A 187 9.61 11.61 11.92
CA LYS A 187 9.53 12.02 13.33
C LYS A 187 9.97 10.91 14.28
N GLU A 188 9.55 9.68 14.00
CA GLU A 188 9.72 8.54 14.90
C GLU A 188 10.96 7.71 14.59
N ASN A 189 11.72 8.06 13.55
CA ASN A 189 12.83 7.26 13.01
C ASN A 189 12.40 5.81 12.72
N ALA A 190 11.24 5.65 12.07
CA ALA A 190 10.72 4.33 11.71
C ALA A 190 11.43 3.79 10.46
N ILE A 191 11.67 2.48 10.43
CA ILE A 191 12.40 1.86 9.32
C ILE A 191 11.50 1.60 8.11
N LEU A 192 10.22 1.32 8.36
CA LEU A 192 9.27 0.89 7.37
C LEU A 192 7.92 1.53 7.63
N GLY A 193 7.20 1.83 6.56
CA GLY A 193 5.80 2.16 6.62
C GLY A 193 5.04 1.53 5.46
N GLY A 194 3.73 1.50 5.58
CA GLY A 194 2.88 0.87 4.58
C GLY A 194 1.44 1.35 4.65
N GLU A 195 0.80 1.43 3.49
CA GLU A 195 -0.65 1.64 3.32
C GLU A 195 -1.27 0.39 2.69
N GLU A 196 -2.56 0.17 2.92
CA GLU A 196 -3.24 -1.05 2.47
C GLU A 196 -3.40 -1.13 0.94
N ASN A 197 -3.12 -0.05 0.22
CA ASN A 197 -3.31 0.10 -1.22
C ASN A 197 -2.06 -0.24 -2.07
N GLY A 198 -1.00 -0.74 -1.45
CA GLY A 198 0.25 -1.15 -2.13
C GLY A 198 1.38 -0.13 -2.01
N GLY A 199 1.17 0.94 -1.24
CA GLY A 199 2.21 1.92 -0.92
C GLY A 199 3.13 1.43 0.18
N ILE A 200 4.37 1.05 -0.16
CA ILE A 200 5.41 0.68 0.82
C ILE A 200 6.43 1.80 0.91
N PHE A 201 6.85 2.11 2.14
CA PHE A 201 7.82 3.15 2.48
C PHE A 201 9.02 2.48 3.14
N TYR A 202 10.22 2.71 2.63
CA TYR A 202 11.43 2.10 3.15
C TYR A 202 12.46 3.16 3.49
N ALA A 203 12.52 3.54 4.77
CA ALA A 203 13.32 4.69 5.23
C ALA A 203 14.81 4.62 4.86
N PRO A 204 15.49 3.44 4.85
CA PRO A 204 16.87 3.36 4.39
C PRO A 204 17.08 3.79 2.93
N HIS A 205 16.05 3.72 2.09
CA HIS A 205 16.03 4.32 0.75
C HIS A 205 15.47 5.75 0.82
N HIS A 206 14.17 5.84 1.12
CA HIS A 206 13.46 7.09 1.31
C HIS A 206 12.11 6.85 2.02
N SER A 207 11.67 7.78 2.87
CA SER A 207 10.41 7.65 3.63
C SER A 207 9.19 8.13 2.83
N VAL A 208 9.06 7.69 1.59
CA VAL A 208 7.90 7.93 0.70
C VAL A 208 7.43 6.60 0.12
N ARG A 209 6.20 6.58 -0.40
CA ARG A 209 5.74 5.44 -1.19
C ARG A 209 6.64 5.27 -2.41
N ASP A 210 7.06 4.05 -2.66
CA ASP A 210 7.90 3.74 -3.80
C ASP A 210 7.62 2.32 -4.30
N GLY A 211 6.94 2.22 -5.45
CA GLY A 211 6.60 0.95 -6.06
C GLY A 211 7.82 0.18 -6.57
N THR A 212 8.83 0.87 -7.11
CA THR A 212 10.04 0.22 -7.64
C THR A 212 10.87 -0.36 -6.50
N MET A 213 10.99 0.37 -5.38
CA MET A 213 11.63 -0.13 -4.16
C MET A 213 10.80 -1.25 -3.51
N ALA A 214 9.47 -1.16 -3.53
CA ALA A 214 8.59 -2.25 -3.09
C ALA A 214 8.85 -3.53 -3.90
N ALA A 215 8.98 -3.43 -5.22
CA ALA A 215 9.34 -4.55 -6.09
C ALA A 215 10.68 -5.16 -5.68
N ALA A 216 11.72 -4.34 -5.46
CA ALA A 216 13.02 -4.80 -4.99
C ALA A 216 12.92 -5.54 -3.64
N LEU A 217 12.14 -5.02 -2.67
CA LEU A 217 11.97 -5.64 -1.36
C LEU A 217 11.22 -6.98 -1.43
N VAL A 218 10.22 -7.11 -2.30
CA VAL A 218 9.51 -8.38 -2.50
C VAL A 218 10.41 -9.41 -3.18
N LEU A 219 11.17 -9.02 -4.21
CA LEU A 219 12.17 -9.91 -4.83
C LEU A 219 13.20 -10.38 -3.81
N ARG A 220 13.69 -9.46 -2.96
CA ARG A 220 14.59 -9.78 -1.86
C ARG A 220 13.98 -10.80 -0.91
N ALA A 221 12.70 -10.65 -0.56
CA ALA A 221 11.99 -11.59 0.30
C ALA A 221 11.87 -12.98 -0.32
N ILE A 222 11.55 -13.06 -1.63
CA ILE A 222 11.47 -14.31 -2.40
C ILE A 222 12.84 -15.01 -2.40
N VAL A 223 13.88 -14.30 -2.84
CA VAL A 223 15.23 -14.84 -2.95
C VAL A 223 15.77 -15.30 -1.60
N LYS A 224 15.54 -14.52 -0.53
CA LYS A 224 15.98 -14.87 0.82
C LYS A 224 15.27 -16.10 1.37
N ASN A 225 14.00 -16.31 1.03
CA ASN A 225 13.25 -17.47 1.49
C ASN A 225 13.56 -18.74 0.66
N GLY A 226 13.92 -18.57 -0.62
CA GLY A 226 14.12 -19.69 -1.55
C GLY A 226 12.83 -20.46 -1.86
N GLN A 227 11.67 -19.81 -1.70
CA GLN A 227 10.35 -20.40 -1.91
C GLN A 227 9.54 -19.56 -2.89
N SER A 228 8.52 -20.17 -3.49
CA SER A 228 7.57 -19.47 -4.36
C SER A 228 6.74 -18.45 -3.57
N LEU A 229 6.25 -17.41 -4.24
CA LEU A 229 5.59 -16.29 -3.58
C LEU A 229 4.32 -16.76 -2.84
N SER A 230 3.53 -17.66 -3.43
CA SER A 230 2.33 -18.22 -2.80
C SER A 230 2.65 -18.93 -1.48
N LYS A 231 3.74 -19.70 -1.42
CA LYS A 231 4.18 -20.43 -0.21
C LYS A 231 4.58 -19.48 0.89
N ILE A 232 5.29 -18.39 0.56
CA ILE A 232 5.67 -17.38 1.56
C ILE A 232 4.42 -16.68 2.08
N MET A 233 3.55 -16.24 1.17
CA MET A 233 2.29 -15.56 1.52
C MET A 233 1.37 -16.42 2.38
N SER A 234 1.31 -17.73 2.15
CA SER A 234 0.47 -18.66 2.94
C SER A 234 0.84 -18.73 4.43
N LYS A 235 2.07 -18.35 4.79
CA LYS A 235 2.56 -18.35 6.19
C LYS A 235 2.25 -17.06 6.94
N LEU A 236 1.80 -16.02 6.23
CA LEU A 236 1.50 -14.71 6.80
C LEU A 236 0.03 -14.64 7.23
N PRO A 237 -0.28 -13.95 8.34
CA PRO A 237 -1.66 -13.72 8.76
C PRO A 237 -2.50 -13.15 7.63
N SER A 238 -3.69 -13.71 7.44
CA SER A 238 -4.63 -13.31 6.40
C SER A 238 -5.95 -12.92 7.02
N TYR A 239 -6.53 -11.85 6.50
CA TYR A 239 -7.78 -11.28 6.94
C TYR A 239 -8.63 -10.91 5.74
N HIS A 240 -9.94 -10.79 5.95
CA HIS A 240 -10.88 -10.34 4.93
C HIS A 240 -11.21 -8.87 5.18
N MET A 241 -11.21 -8.05 4.14
CA MET A 241 -11.52 -6.62 4.24
C MET A 241 -12.65 -6.24 3.29
N SER A 242 -13.52 -5.33 3.72
CA SER A 242 -14.53 -4.67 2.89
C SER A 242 -14.37 -3.16 2.99
N LYS A 243 -14.60 -2.48 1.86
CA LYS A 243 -14.55 -1.02 1.71
C LYS A 243 -15.87 -0.54 1.12
N GLU A 244 -16.72 0.00 1.98
CA GLU A 244 -18.03 0.53 1.63
C GLU A 244 -18.02 2.06 1.63
N LYS A 245 -18.98 2.66 0.92
CA LYS A 245 -19.21 4.11 0.92
C LYS A 245 -20.69 4.42 1.09
N VAL A 246 -20.97 5.51 1.79
CA VAL A 246 -22.30 6.12 1.90
C VAL A 246 -22.17 7.55 1.41
N LEU A 247 -22.97 7.92 0.40
CA LEU A 247 -22.96 9.28 -0.14
C LEU A 247 -23.69 10.22 0.81
N CYS A 248 -23.16 11.43 0.96
CA CYS A 248 -23.82 12.55 1.59
C CYS A 248 -24.23 13.56 0.50
N GLY A 249 -25.21 14.42 0.78
CA GLY A 249 -25.52 15.55 -0.08
C GLY A 249 -24.41 16.62 -0.09
N ASN A 250 -23.72 16.81 1.04
CA ASN A 250 -22.54 17.68 1.16
C ASN A 250 -21.64 17.30 2.34
N SER A 251 -20.45 17.91 2.43
CA SER A 251 -19.48 17.63 3.51
C SER A 251 -20.03 17.96 4.91
N GLY A 252 -20.81 19.04 5.07
CA GLY A 252 -21.39 19.41 6.36
C GLY A 252 -22.45 18.41 6.84
N GLU A 253 -23.15 17.75 5.93
CA GLU A 253 -24.04 16.62 6.25
C GLU A 253 -23.25 15.41 6.73
N CYS A 254 -22.14 15.06 6.06
CA CYS A 254 -21.26 13.99 6.54
C CYS A 254 -20.75 14.28 7.97
N GLU A 255 -20.35 15.52 8.25
CA GLU A 255 -19.88 15.92 9.59
C GLU A 255 -20.94 15.75 10.67
N ARG A 256 -22.19 16.22 10.43
CA ARG A 256 -23.30 16.05 11.37
C ARG A 256 -23.65 14.59 11.59
N ALA A 257 -23.66 13.77 10.53
CA ALA A 257 -23.90 12.34 10.65
C ALA A 257 -22.80 11.64 11.48
N MET A 258 -21.54 12.03 11.29
CA MET A 258 -20.43 11.50 12.09
C MET A 258 -20.54 11.89 13.57
N GLN A 259 -21.01 13.10 13.90
CA GLN A 259 -21.26 13.52 15.28
C GLN A 259 -22.36 12.67 15.95
N ARG A 260 -23.53 12.56 15.29
CA ARG A 260 -24.65 11.71 15.78
C ARG A 260 -24.23 10.27 15.95
N LEU A 261 -23.50 9.72 14.98
CA LEU A 261 -22.98 8.37 15.06
C LEU A 261 -22.04 8.21 16.26
N SER A 262 -21.10 9.14 16.43
CA SER A 262 -20.15 9.12 17.56
C SER A 262 -20.84 9.12 18.91
N GLU A 263 -21.95 9.83 19.06
CA GLU A 263 -22.77 9.81 20.28
C GLU A 263 -23.48 8.46 20.45
N LYS A 264 -24.11 7.95 19.38
CA LYS A 264 -24.88 6.69 19.38
C LYS A 264 -24.03 5.46 19.72
N ILE A 265 -22.75 5.44 19.36
CA ILE A 265 -21.85 4.30 19.59
C ILE A 265 -20.67 4.61 20.52
N LYS A 266 -20.75 5.68 21.31
CA LYS A 266 -19.66 6.20 22.15
C LYS A 266 -18.95 5.12 22.97
N ASP A 267 -19.70 4.22 23.60
CA ASP A 267 -19.16 3.15 24.47
C ASP A 267 -18.41 2.04 23.72
N LYS A 268 -18.46 2.05 22.38
CA LYS A 268 -17.81 1.08 21.51
C LYS A 268 -16.59 1.67 20.79
N VAL A 269 -16.33 2.97 20.94
CA VAL A 269 -15.28 3.66 20.19
C VAL A 269 -13.90 3.34 20.78
N SER A 270 -13.05 2.72 19.96
CA SER A 270 -11.66 2.41 20.31
C SER A 270 -10.67 3.52 19.93
N SER A 271 -10.99 4.33 18.92
CA SER A 271 -10.17 5.48 18.52
C SER A 271 -10.98 6.51 17.73
N THR A 272 -10.65 7.78 17.91
CA THR A 272 -11.21 8.92 17.16
C THR A 272 -10.17 9.65 16.31
N MET A 273 -8.99 9.04 16.09
CA MET A 273 -7.85 9.70 15.44
C MET A 273 -8.13 10.14 13.99
N ASP A 274 -8.91 9.38 13.23
CA ASP A 274 -9.31 9.70 11.85
C ASP A 274 -10.69 9.10 11.53
N GLY A 275 -11.74 9.73 12.06
CA GLY A 275 -13.09 9.17 12.07
C GLY A 275 -13.33 8.36 13.35
N ILE A 276 -14.17 7.33 13.27
CA ILE A 276 -14.54 6.46 14.38
C ILE A 276 -14.04 5.06 14.09
N LYS A 277 -13.07 4.57 14.89
CA LYS A 277 -12.64 3.17 14.88
C LYS A 277 -13.29 2.41 16.02
N VAL A 278 -13.86 1.26 15.71
CA VAL A 278 -14.40 0.29 16.67
C VAL A 278 -13.61 -1.00 16.52
N GLN A 279 -13.00 -1.47 17.61
CA GLN A 279 -12.53 -2.85 17.70
C GLN A 279 -13.64 -3.73 18.25
N VAL A 280 -13.85 -4.88 17.64
CA VAL A 280 -14.85 -5.87 18.04
C VAL A 280 -14.12 -7.15 18.40
N ASP A 281 -13.98 -7.38 19.71
CA ASP A 281 -13.23 -8.50 20.25
C ASP A 281 -13.64 -9.84 19.61
N GLY A 282 -12.62 -10.61 19.21
CA GLY A 282 -12.78 -11.90 18.56
C GLY A 282 -13.22 -11.85 17.09
N ARG A 283 -13.66 -10.69 16.56
CA ARG A 283 -14.17 -10.57 15.18
C ARG A 283 -13.28 -9.75 14.27
N GLY A 284 -12.87 -8.56 14.69
CA GLY A 284 -12.07 -7.64 13.88
C GLY A 284 -12.33 -6.17 14.19
N TRP A 285 -12.37 -5.30 13.19
CA TRP A 285 -12.57 -3.86 13.41
C TRP A 285 -13.38 -3.19 12.30
N VAL A 286 -13.95 -2.04 12.63
CA VAL A 286 -14.61 -1.13 11.67
C VAL A 286 -14.05 0.27 11.83
N LEU A 287 -13.72 0.94 10.72
CA LEU A 287 -13.34 2.34 10.66
C LEU A 287 -14.35 3.09 9.79
N ILE A 288 -14.98 4.10 10.36
CA ILE A 288 -15.97 4.95 9.70
C ILE A 288 -15.40 6.35 9.64
N ARG A 289 -15.17 6.90 8.45
CA ARG A 289 -14.55 8.23 8.31
C ARG A 289 -15.12 9.01 7.13
N PRO A 290 -15.27 10.34 7.25
CA PRO A 290 -15.60 11.17 6.10
C PRO A 290 -14.44 11.19 5.11
N SER A 291 -14.76 11.30 3.82
CA SER A 291 -13.78 11.57 2.78
C SER A 291 -13.32 13.03 2.84
N GLY A 292 -12.02 13.27 2.68
CA GLY A 292 -11.48 14.64 2.64
C GLY A 292 -11.70 15.35 1.30
N THR A 293 -12.09 14.63 0.25
CA THR A 293 -12.16 15.15 -1.13
C THR A 293 -13.56 15.06 -1.74
N GLU A 294 -14.43 14.22 -1.18
CA GLU A 294 -15.75 13.92 -1.74
C GLU A 294 -16.78 13.95 -0.60
N PRO A 295 -18.04 14.33 -0.86
CA PRO A 295 -19.11 14.30 0.14
C PRO A 295 -19.60 12.86 0.38
N LEU A 296 -18.75 12.03 0.98
CA LEU A 296 -19.08 10.64 1.32
C LEU A 296 -18.43 10.21 2.63
N ILE A 297 -19.01 9.21 3.27
CA ILE A 297 -18.46 8.50 4.42
C ILE A 297 -17.96 7.13 3.95
N ARG A 298 -16.69 6.83 4.20
CA ARG A 298 -16.08 5.52 3.96
C ARG A 298 -16.23 4.65 5.19
N ILE A 299 -16.57 3.37 4.97
CA ILE A 299 -16.68 2.35 6.00
C ILE A 299 -15.72 1.23 5.61
N TYR A 300 -14.66 1.07 6.38
CA TYR A 300 -13.74 -0.05 6.25
C TYR A 300 -14.10 -1.06 7.34
N ALA A 301 -14.16 -2.34 6.98
CA ALA A 301 -14.29 -3.41 7.95
C ALA A 301 -13.29 -4.51 7.64
N GLU A 302 -12.66 -5.05 8.66
CA GLU A 302 -11.80 -6.22 8.53
C GLU A 302 -12.20 -7.27 9.57
N GLY A 303 -12.16 -8.54 9.19
CA GLY A 303 -12.42 -9.65 10.08
C GLY A 303 -11.64 -10.91 9.70
N LYS A 304 -11.67 -11.90 10.60
CA LYS A 304 -11.00 -13.20 10.38
C LYS A 304 -11.68 -14.04 9.31
N THR A 305 -12.98 -13.86 9.13
CA THR A 305 -13.78 -14.54 8.11
C THR A 305 -14.59 -13.54 7.29
N GLU A 306 -15.02 -13.93 6.08
CA GLU A 306 -15.99 -13.13 5.32
C GLU A 306 -17.30 -12.90 6.08
N SER A 307 -17.72 -13.86 6.91
CA SER A 307 -18.92 -13.74 7.73
C SER A 307 -18.77 -12.64 8.79
N ASP A 308 -17.59 -12.53 9.42
CA ASP A 308 -17.29 -11.45 10.35
C ASP A 308 -17.39 -10.09 9.65
N VAL A 309 -16.79 -9.95 8.46
CA VAL A 309 -16.84 -8.71 7.68
C VAL A 309 -18.28 -8.35 7.32
N LYS A 310 -19.07 -9.31 6.81
CA LYS A 310 -20.49 -9.10 6.48
C LYS A 310 -21.29 -8.69 7.70
N GLY A 311 -21.05 -9.32 8.86
CA GLY A 311 -21.70 -8.97 10.12
C GLY A 311 -21.33 -7.57 10.62
N LEU A 312 -20.05 -7.17 10.50
CA LEU A 312 -19.58 -5.84 10.83
C LEU A 312 -20.21 -4.78 9.92
N ILE A 313 -20.16 -4.97 8.60
CA ILE A 313 -20.80 -4.05 7.65
C ILE A 313 -22.31 -3.97 7.87
N GLY A 314 -22.98 -5.11 8.02
CA GLY A 314 -24.42 -5.19 8.27
C GLY A 314 -24.85 -4.51 9.56
N LYS A 315 -23.96 -4.41 10.56
CA LYS A 315 -24.22 -3.70 11.82
C LYS A 315 -23.96 -2.20 11.71
N TYR A 316 -22.84 -1.79 11.12
CA TYR A 316 -22.39 -0.40 11.19
C TYR A 316 -22.85 0.48 10.01
N LYS A 317 -23.04 -0.09 8.81
CA LYS A 317 -23.52 0.67 7.65
C LYS A 317 -24.94 1.24 7.86
N PRO A 318 -25.92 0.50 8.39
CA PRO A 318 -27.23 1.06 8.69
C PRO A 318 -27.18 2.20 9.71
N LEU A 319 -26.33 2.12 10.73
CA LEU A 319 -26.16 3.19 11.71
C LEU A 319 -25.64 4.50 11.08
N VAL A 320 -24.75 4.40 10.09
CA VAL A 320 -24.29 5.57 9.32
C VAL A 320 -25.44 6.18 8.53
N VAL A 321 -26.23 5.35 7.85
CA VAL A 321 -27.39 5.79 7.04
C VAL A 321 -28.47 6.45 7.92
N GLU A 322 -28.79 5.86 9.07
CA GLU A 322 -29.71 6.44 10.06
C GLU A 322 -29.20 7.81 10.54
N SER A 323 -27.90 7.93 10.79
CA SER A 323 -27.30 9.18 11.27
C SER A 323 -27.36 10.32 10.24
N LEU A 324 -27.47 10.01 8.95
CA LEU A 324 -27.71 11.02 7.90
C LEU A 324 -29.15 11.54 7.95
N ASN A 325 -30.12 10.65 8.17
CA ASN A 325 -31.55 10.97 8.06
C ASN A 325 -32.13 11.74 9.27
N GLY A 326 -31.44 11.74 10.42
CA GLY A 326 -31.92 12.41 11.64
C GLY A 326 -32.39 11.42 12.68
#